data_AF-A0A538AG29-F1
#
_entry.id   AF-A0A538AG29-F1
#
_cell.length_a   1.000
_cell.length_b   1.000
_cell.length_c   1.000
_cell.angle_alpha   90.00
_cell.angle_beta   90.00
_cell.angle_gamma   90.00
#
_symmetry.space_group_name_H-M   'P 1'
#
loop_
_entity.id
_entity.type
_entity.pdbx_description
1 polymer ?
#
loop_
_entity_poly.entity_id
_entity_poly.type
_entity_poly.pdbx_seq_one_letter_code
_entity_poly.pdbx_strand_id
1 'polypeptide(L)'
;KANGKVRAYGVSIGPKIGWRDEGLKALRTRRMDAFMLIHNLLEQDPGRDFIEAARPANTGLMVRVPHSSGLLEGTYTKDTTFDESDHRSFRTRDWLMEGLAKLEKLEFLTDGMTIGQ
;
A
#
# COMPACT_ATOMS: atom_id res chain seq x y z
N LYS A 1 -10.08 -10.73 22.72
CA LYS A 1 -10.82 -9.65 23.41
C LYS A 1 -11.57 -10.16 24.63
N ALA A 2 -12.43 -11.19 24.51
CA ALA A 2 -13.22 -11.73 25.63
C ALA A 2 -12.42 -12.06 26.92
N ASN A 3 -11.29 -12.76 26.79
CA ASN A 3 -10.44 -13.11 27.94
C ASN A 3 -9.49 -11.97 28.38
N GLY A 4 -9.69 -10.72 27.93
CA GLY A 4 -8.87 -9.57 28.31
C GLY A 4 -7.44 -9.50 27.74
N LYS A 5 -6.95 -10.54 27.03
CA LYS A 5 -5.56 -10.60 26.54
C LYS A 5 -5.19 -9.61 25.43
N VAL A 6 -6.17 -9.14 24.66
CA VAL A 6 -5.97 -8.19 23.55
C VAL A 6 -7.08 -7.15 23.54
N ARG A 7 -6.73 -5.88 23.30
CA ARG A 7 -7.67 -4.74 23.26
C ARG A 7 -8.31 -4.54 21.89
N ALA A 8 -7.58 -4.84 20.83
CA ALA A 8 -8.01 -4.70 19.45
C ALA A 8 -7.53 -5.90 18.61
N TYR A 9 -8.22 -6.17 17.50
CA TYR A 9 -7.73 -7.11 16.49
C TYR A 9 -8.06 -6.62 15.08
N GLY A 10 -7.29 -7.11 14.12
CA GLY A 10 -7.41 -6.74 12.72
C GLY A 10 -6.80 -7.79 11.81
N VAL A 11 -6.92 -7.56 10.51
CA VAL A 11 -6.33 -8.42 9.47
C VAL A 11 -5.42 -7.61 8.55
N SER A 12 -4.48 -8.30 7.91
CA SER A 12 -3.62 -7.75 6.87
C SER A 12 -3.84 -8.54 5.60
N ILE A 13 -4.22 -7.86 4.53
CA ILE A 13 -4.53 -8.48 3.23
C ILE A 13 -3.47 -8.06 2.20
N GLY A 14 -2.96 -9.02 1.41
CA GLY A 14 -1.80 -8.83 0.52
C GLY A 14 -0.88 -10.06 0.45
N PRO A 15 0.27 -10.03 -0.25
CA PRO A 15 0.85 -8.91 -1.02
C PRO A 15 0.70 -9.04 -2.56
N LYS A 16 0.09 -10.10 -3.08
CA LYS A 16 -0.06 -10.35 -4.54
C LYS A 16 -1.51 -10.17 -5.00
N ILE A 17 -1.75 -9.82 -6.26
CA ILE A 17 -3.11 -9.72 -6.84
C ILE A 17 -3.99 -10.93 -6.48
N GLY A 18 -5.26 -10.71 -6.14
CA GLY A 18 -6.26 -11.77 -5.91
C GLY A 18 -6.97 -11.73 -4.55
N TRP A 19 -6.63 -10.78 -3.68
CA TRP A 19 -7.18 -10.70 -2.32
C TRP A 19 -8.32 -9.70 -2.14
N ARG A 20 -8.78 -9.07 -3.22
CA ARG A 20 -9.89 -8.11 -3.19
C ARG A 20 -11.12 -8.72 -2.53
N ASP A 21 -11.57 -9.86 -3.03
CA ASP A 21 -12.82 -10.46 -2.55
C ASP A 21 -12.71 -10.99 -1.12
N GLU A 22 -11.52 -11.50 -0.74
CA GLU A 22 -11.23 -11.91 0.63
C GLU A 22 -11.27 -10.72 1.60
N GLY A 23 -10.60 -9.61 1.27
CA GLY A 23 -10.59 -8.42 2.11
C GLY A 23 -11.97 -7.78 2.21
N LEU A 24 -12.70 -7.70 1.10
CA LEU A 24 -14.09 -7.24 1.09
C LEU A 24 -15.00 -8.13 1.93
N LYS A 25 -14.82 -9.46 1.87
CA LYS A 25 -15.56 -10.39 2.72
C LYS A 25 -15.20 -10.20 4.19
N ALA A 26 -13.93 -10.00 4.51
CA ALA A 26 -13.47 -9.76 5.89
C ALA A 26 -14.12 -8.49 6.47
N LEU A 27 -14.09 -7.37 5.74
CA LEU A 27 -14.71 -6.10 6.15
C LEU A 27 -16.24 -6.22 6.33
N ARG A 28 -16.92 -7.00 5.48
CA ARG A 28 -18.38 -7.19 5.58
C ARG A 28 -18.81 -8.14 6.71
N THR A 29 -18.01 -9.15 7.01
CA THR A 29 -18.47 -10.30 7.84
C THR A 29 -17.85 -10.34 9.22
N ARG A 30 -16.78 -9.58 9.48
CA ARG A 30 -16.06 -9.58 10.76
C ARG A 30 -16.15 -8.21 11.40
N ARG A 31 -16.40 -8.18 12.72
CA ARG A 31 -16.34 -6.95 13.52
C ARG A 31 -14.92 -6.74 14.04
N MET A 32 -14.07 -6.09 13.26
CA MET A 32 -12.66 -5.87 13.59
C MET A 32 -12.37 -4.39 13.85
N ASP A 33 -11.28 -4.12 14.57
CA ASP A 33 -10.89 -2.75 14.92
C ASP A 33 -9.99 -2.11 13.85
N ALA A 34 -9.19 -2.93 13.15
CA ALA A 34 -8.22 -2.46 12.15
C ALA A 34 -8.15 -3.37 10.91
N PHE A 35 -7.86 -2.77 9.76
CA PHE A 35 -7.64 -3.46 8.50
C PHE A 35 -6.42 -2.86 7.80
N MET A 36 -5.42 -3.70 7.50
CA MET A 36 -4.20 -3.30 6.82
C MET A 36 -4.26 -3.60 5.32
N LEU A 37 -4.01 -2.57 4.50
CA LEU A 37 -4.08 -2.62 3.04
C LEU A 37 -2.84 -2.04 2.39
N ILE A 38 -2.50 -2.48 1.18
CA ILE A 38 -1.55 -1.76 0.33
C ILE A 38 -2.34 -0.63 -0.36
N HIS A 39 -1.84 0.60 -0.22
CA HIS A 39 -2.39 1.76 -0.92
C HIS A 39 -1.30 2.84 -1.02
N ASN A 40 -1.04 3.32 -2.22
CA ASN A 40 -0.18 4.47 -2.44
C ASN A 40 -0.58 5.17 -3.75
N LEU A 41 0.11 6.27 -4.08
CA LEU A 41 -0.23 7.06 -5.25
C LEU A 41 -0.19 6.27 -6.57
N LEU A 42 0.68 5.26 -6.67
CA LEU A 42 0.88 4.43 -7.87
C LEU A 42 0.09 3.11 -7.83
N GLU A 43 -0.40 2.71 -6.66
CA GLU A 43 -1.14 1.46 -6.41
C GLU A 43 -2.37 1.78 -5.56
N GLN A 44 -3.44 2.21 -6.23
CA GLN A 44 -4.68 2.62 -5.55
C GLN A 44 -5.68 1.47 -5.41
N ASP A 45 -5.65 0.52 -6.35
CA ASP A 45 -6.54 -0.62 -6.38
C ASP A 45 -5.88 -1.88 -5.83
N PRO A 46 -6.64 -2.72 -5.10
CA PRO A 46 -8.06 -2.57 -4.74
C PRO A 46 -8.28 -1.73 -3.45
N GLY A 47 -7.28 -0.95 -3.01
CA GLY A 47 -7.38 -0.17 -1.77
C GLY A 47 -8.58 0.80 -1.74
N ARG A 48 -8.97 1.37 -2.89
CA ARG A 48 -10.19 2.17 -3.05
C ARG A 48 -11.46 1.42 -2.59
N ASP A 49 -11.62 0.16 -3.01
CA ASP A 49 -12.77 -0.66 -2.61
C ASP A 49 -12.82 -0.90 -1.10
N PHE A 50 -11.65 -1.04 -0.48
CA PHE A 50 -11.53 -1.28 0.96
C PHE A 50 -11.83 -0.03 1.77
N ILE A 51 -11.40 1.13 1.28
CA ILE A 51 -11.72 2.42 1.90
C ILE A 51 -13.24 2.60 1.96
N GLU A 52 -13.94 2.30 0.87
CA GLU A 52 -15.40 2.39 0.83
C GLU A 52 -16.08 1.33 1.70
N ALA A 53 -15.61 0.08 1.69
CA ALA A 53 -16.20 -0.99 2.48
C ALA A 53 -15.96 -0.84 4.01
N ALA A 54 -14.88 -0.18 4.42
CA ALA A 54 -14.54 -0.02 5.84
C ALA A 54 -15.39 1.02 6.57
N ARG A 55 -15.89 2.06 5.87
CA ARG A 55 -16.77 3.10 6.44
C ARG A 55 -17.99 2.51 7.16
N PRO A 56 -18.88 1.74 6.49
CA PRO A 56 -20.03 1.15 7.18
C PRO A 56 -19.66 0.07 8.20
N ALA A 57 -18.47 -0.53 8.08
CA ALA A 57 -17.97 -1.54 9.03
C ALA A 57 -17.38 -0.94 10.33
N ASN A 58 -17.26 0.40 10.42
CA ASN A 58 -16.61 1.11 11.52
C ASN A 58 -15.22 0.52 11.86
N THR A 59 -14.44 0.18 10.82
CA THR A 59 -13.11 -0.44 10.94
C THR A 59 -12.04 0.59 10.59
N GLY A 60 -11.02 0.73 11.42
CA GLY A 60 -9.87 1.60 11.12
C GLY A 60 -9.01 1.04 10.00
N LEU A 61 -8.44 1.91 9.17
CA LEU A 61 -7.55 1.51 8.07
C LEU A 61 -6.10 1.85 8.40
N MET A 62 -5.18 0.96 8.04
CA MET A 62 -3.74 1.17 8.18
C MET A 62 -3.04 0.85 6.86
N VAL A 63 -2.55 1.90 6.20
CA VAL A 63 -1.87 1.78 4.91
C VAL A 63 -0.48 1.17 5.08
N ARG A 64 -0.17 0.21 4.21
CA ARG A 64 1.15 -0.42 4.05
C ARG A 64 1.73 -0.02 2.70
N VAL A 65 3.06 0.00 2.63
CA VAL A 65 3.83 0.39 1.44
C VAL A 65 3.44 1.81 0.92
N PRO A 66 3.30 2.83 1.79
CA PRO A 66 2.86 4.16 1.36
C PRO A 66 3.84 4.84 0.39
N HIS A 67 5.13 4.51 0.45
CA HIS A 67 6.18 5.08 -0.43
C HIS A 67 6.50 4.21 -1.67
N SER A 68 5.66 3.21 -2.01
CA SER A 68 5.91 2.30 -3.13
C SER A 68 7.33 1.70 -3.13
N SER A 69 7.75 1.16 -1.98
CA SER A 69 9.11 0.61 -1.79
C SER A 69 10.24 1.60 -2.13
N GLY A 70 10.07 2.87 -1.72
CA GLY A 70 11.05 3.96 -1.89
C GLY A 70 10.93 4.73 -3.21
N LEU A 71 10.12 4.26 -4.16
CA LEU A 71 9.95 4.93 -5.45
C LEU A 71 9.40 6.35 -5.29
N LEU A 72 8.51 6.58 -4.31
CA LEU A 72 7.92 7.89 -4.02
C LEU A 72 8.83 8.82 -3.19
N GLU A 73 10.07 8.43 -2.89
CA GLU A 73 10.99 9.25 -2.09
C GLU A 73 11.85 10.19 -2.96
N GLY A 74 11.80 10.06 -4.29
CA GLY A 74 12.53 10.92 -5.22
C GLY A 74 14.03 10.62 -5.34
N THR A 75 14.50 9.49 -4.81
CA THR A 75 15.93 9.13 -4.77
C THR A 75 16.36 8.19 -5.90
N TYR A 76 15.41 7.53 -6.57
CA TYR A 76 15.71 6.56 -7.62
C TYR A 76 15.99 7.24 -8.95
N THR A 77 16.92 6.66 -9.69
CA THR A 77 17.25 7.01 -11.07
C THR A 77 17.05 5.81 -11.96
N LYS A 78 17.17 6.02 -13.28
CA LYS A 78 17.17 4.92 -14.23
C LYS A 78 18.28 3.92 -13.92
N ASP A 79 19.38 4.30 -13.29
CA ASP A 79 20.51 3.39 -13.03
C ASP A 79 20.46 2.74 -11.64
N THR A 80 19.40 3.00 -10.85
CA THR A 80 19.22 2.37 -9.54
C THR A 80 19.18 0.85 -9.66
N THR A 81 20.09 0.20 -8.93
CA THR A 81 20.14 -1.24 -8.71
C THR A 81 19.94 -1.55 -7.22
N PHE A 82 19.55 -2.78 -6.92
CA PHE A 82 19.37 -3.26 -5.55
C PHE A 82 20.30 -4.45 -5.31
N ASP A 83 20.83 -4.54 -4.10
CA ASP A 83 21.61 -5.69 -3.66
C ASP A 83 20.76 -6.97 -3.69
N GLU A 84 21.38 -8.12 -3.91
CA GLU A 84 20.67 -9.41 -3.98
C GLU A 84 19.93 -9.76 -2.68
N SER A 85 20.41 -9.28 -1.53
CA SER A 85 19.76 -9.46 -0.23
C SER A 85 18.54 -8.55 -0.05
N ASP A 86 18.36 -7.53 -0.89
CA ASP A 86 17.24 -6.61 -0.82
C ASP A 86 15.99 -7.21 -1.47
N HIS A 87 14.85 -7.19 -0.79
CA HIS A 87 13.57 -7.63 -1.35
C HIS A 87 13.16 -6.89 -2.64
N ARG A 88 13.68 -5.68 -2.88
CA ARG A 88 13.46 -4.91 -4.11
C ARG A 88 14.16 -5.54 -5.32
N SER A 89 15.15 -6.40 -5.12
CA SER A 89 15.79 -7.17 -6.22
C SER A 89 14.80 -8.06 -6.98
N PHE A 90 13.68 -8.46 -6.35
CA PHE A 90 12.61 -9.20 -7.02
C PHE A 90 11.72 -8.34 -7.92
N ARG A 91 11.88 -7.01 -7.91
CA ARG A 91 11.15 -6.11 -8.82
C ARG A 91 11.78 -6.16 -10.20
N THR A 92 10.94 -6.20 -11.23
CA THR A 92 11.42 -6.19 -12.61
C THR A 92 12.01 -4.83 -12.95
N ARG A 93 12.86 -4.81 -13.98
CA ARG A 93 13.36 -3.56 -14.54
C ARG A 93 12.23 -2.64 -14.99
N ASP A 94 11.17 -3.21 -15.56
CA ASP A 94 9.99 -2.49 -16.03
C ASP A 94 9.25 -1.78 -14.87
N TRP A 95 9.18 -2.40 -13.69
CA TRP A 95 8.58 -1.76 -12.51
C TRP A 95 9.27 -0.42 -12.18
N LEU A 96 10.60 -0.37 -12.23
CA LEU A 96 11.36 0.85 -11.96
C LEU A 96 11.14 1.88 -13.08
N MET A 97 11.22 1.47 -14.35
CA MET A 97 11.09 2.37 -15.50
C MET A 97 9.67 2.96 -15.61
N GLU A 98 8.63 2.15 -15.48
CA GLU A 98 7.24 2.62 -15.46
C GLU A 98 6.97 3.50 -14.24
N GLY A 99 7.55 3.16 -13.10
CA GLY A 99 7.47 3.94 -11.88
C GLY A 99 7.99 5.36 -12.05
N LEU A 100 9.23 5.49 -12.55
CA LEU A 100 9.85 6.78 -12.83
C LEU A 100 9.08 7.59 -13.88
N ALA A 101 8.57 6.94 -14.93
CA ALA A 101 7.76 7.61 -15.95
C ALA A 101 6.41 8.13 -15.42
N LYS A 102 5.82 7.45 -14.42
CA LYS A 102 4.62 7.95 -13.72
C LYS A 102 4.96 9.15 -12.84
N LEU A 103 6.11 9.11 -12.15
CA LEU A 103 6.56 10.20 -11.28
C LEU A 103 6.85 11.49 -12.06
N GLU A 104 7.46 11.40 -13.23
CA GLU A 104 7.70 12.56 -14.11
C GLU A 104 6.39 13.30 -14.44
N LYS A 105 5.30 12.57 -14.66
CA LYS A 105 3.96 13.16 -14.90
C LYS A 105 3.35 13.80 -13.66
N LEU A 106 3.89 13.52 -12.47
CA LEU A 106 3.39 13.99 -11.18
C LEU A 106 4.31 15.04 -10.54
N GLU A 107 5.39 15.46 -11.21
CA GLU A 107 6.35 16.45 -10.71
C GLU A 107 5.67 17.79 -10.38
N PHE A 108 4.55 18.12 -11.03
CA PHE A 108 3.77 19.32 -10.70
C PHE A 108 3.18 19.31 -9.27
N LEU A 109 3.20 18.17 -8.56
CA LEU A 109 2.74 18.03 -7.18
C LEU A 109 3.85 18.24 -6.14
N THR A 110 5.12 18.35 -6.55
CA THR A 110 6.29 18.30 -5.64
C THR A 110 6.85 19.69 -5.29
N ASP A 111 5.99 20.65 -4.94
CA ASP A 111 6.39 22.03 -4.63
C ASP A 111 7.23 22.12 -3.33
N GLY A 112 8.56 22.03 -3.48
CA GLY A 112 9.53 22.12 -2.38
C GLY A 112 9.64 20.87 -1.51
N MET A 113 8.96 19.77 -1.86
CA MET A 113 8.93 18.51 -1.12
C MET A 113 8.92 17.30 -2.06
N THR A 114 9.32 16.12 -1.58
CA THR A 114 9.18 14.89 -2.37
C THR A 114 7.72 14.46 -2.41
N ILE A 115 7.33 13.69 -3.42
CA ILE A 115 5.95 13.20 -3.57
C ILE A 115 5.50 12.27 -2.42
N GLY A 116 6.43 11.84 -1.58
CA GLY A 116 6.15 11.03 -0.39
C GLY A 116 5.87 11.84 0.88
N GLN A 117 6.12 13.15 0.89
CA GLN A 117 5.89 14.04 2.03
C GLN A 117 4.49 14.65 1.98
#